data_AF-A0A920MGE0-F1
#
_entry.id   AF-A0A920MGE0-F1
#
_cell.length_a   1.000
_cell.length_b   1.000
_cell.length_c   1.000
_cell.angle_alpha   90.00
_cell.angle_beta   90.00
_cell.angle_gamma   90.00
#
_symmetry.space_group_name_H-M   'P 1'
#
loop_
_entity.id
_entity.type
_entity.pdbx_description
1 polymer ?
#
loop_
_entity_poly.entity_id
_entity_poly.type
_entity_poly.pdbx_seq_one_letter_code
_entity_poly.pdbx_strand_id
1 'polypeptide(L)'
;MHISFFLDKENSEAERRWTSPFGLILEHTVRLGQHDLTEKEVHDIWIKKRFNAFAEVIGVELEISDIGEDGMVSIKAVKPISMARQ
;
A
#
# COMPACT_ATOMS: atom_id res chain seq x y z
N MET A 1 -5.68 0.21 -14.99
CA MET A 1 -4.38 0.15 -14.29
C MET A 1 -4.39 -1.05 -13.36
N HIS A 2 -3.87 -2.19 -13.85
CA HIS A 2 -3.71 -3.42 -13.06
C HIS A 2 -2.30 -3.35 -12.47
N ILE A 3 -2.19 -3.16 -11.16
CA ILE A 3 -0.90 -3.16 -10.47
C ILE A 3 -0.53 -4.63 -10.26
N SER A 4 0.31 -5.18 -11.15
CA SER A 4 0.91 -6.49 -10.92
C SER A 4 1.94 -6.32 -9.79
N PHE A 5 1.64 -6.93 -8.66
CA PHE A 5 2.42 -6.85 -7.43
C PHE A 5 3.72 -7.65 -7.59
N PHE A 6 4.81 -6.98 -7.93
CA PHE A 6 6.16 -7.55 -7.89
C PHE A 6 6.72 -7.30 -6.48
N LEU A 7 6.55 -8.28 -5.60
CA LEU A 7 7.05 -8.23 -4.23
C LEU A 7 8.44 -8.85 -4.16
N ASP A 8 9.43 -8.05 -3.79
CA ASP A 8 10.65 -8.59 -3.20
C ASP A 8 10.33 -9.16 -1.80
N LYS A 9 10.83 -10.36 -1.55
CA LYS A 9 10.31 -11.28 -0.53
C LYS A 9 11.27 -11.35 0.66
N GLU A 10 10.99 -10.60 1.72
CA GLU A 10 11.49 -10.90 3.07
C GLU A 10 10.28 -11.38 3.89
N ASN A 11 10.28 -12.67 4.27
CA ASN A 11 9.09 -13.39 4.70
C ASN A 11 9.11 -13.53 6.23
N SER A 12 8.50 -12.59 6.95
CA SER A 12 8.12 -12.77 8.36
C SER A 12 6.62 -13.06 8.45
N GLU A 13 6.18 -13.81 9.47
CA GLU A 13 4.95 -14.64 9.51
C GLU A 13 3.60 -14.01 9.10
N ALA A 14 3.49 -12.69 8.92
CA ALA A 14 2.30 -12.04 8.39
C ALA A 14 2.57 -10.62 7.84
N GLU A 15 3.83 -10.25 7.66
CA GLU A 15 4.24 -8.91 7.22
C GLU A 15 4.83 -8.97 5.82
N ARG A 16 4.49 -7.99 5.00
CA ARG A 16 5.07 -7.78 3.67
C ARG A 16 5.57 -6.37 3.56
N ARG A 17 6.77 -6.21 3.03
CA ARG A 17 7.39 -4.91 2.78
C ARG A 17 7.72 -4.78 1.30
N TRP A 18 7.58 -3.58 0.76
CA TRP A 18 7.96 -3.26 -0.61
C TRP A 18 8.22 -1.77 -0.77
N THR A 19 8.98 -1.41 -1.79
CA THR A 19 9.17 -0.01 -2.20
C THR A 19 8.01 0.44 -3.08
N SER A 20 7.44 1.60 -2.78
CA SER A 20 6.38 2.19 -3.59
C SER A 20 6.82 2.35 -5.05
N PRO A 21 6.00 1.93 -6.03
CA PRO A 21 6.38 1.96 -7.44
C PRO A 21 6.17 3.35 -8.09
N PHE A 22 5.71 4.35 -7.34
CA PHE A 22 5.24 5.62 -7.91
C PHE A 22 6.31 6.71 -7.93
N GLY A 23 7.37 6.62 -7.13
CA GLY A 23 8.37 7.68 -6.97
C GLY A 23 8.90 8.23 -8.29
N LEU A 24 9.39 7.35 -9.18
CA LEU A 24 9.94 7.75 -10.49
C LEU A 24 8.90 8.44 -11.39
N ILE A 25 7.66 7.91 -11.42
CA ILE A 25 6.61 8.43 -12.29
C ILE A 25 6.12 9.79 -11.75
N LEU A 26 5.94 9.90 -10.43
CA LEU A 26 5.50 11.14 -9.78
C LEU A 26 6.54 12.24 -9.97
N GLU A 27 7.83 11.95 -9.81
CA GLU A 27 8.90 12.92 -10.05
C GLU A 27 8.82 13.51 -11.47
N HIS A 28 8.68 12.66 -12.48
CA HIS A 28 8.59 13.11 -13.87
C HIS A 28 7.31 13.88 -14.18
N THR A 29 6.17 13.42 -13.68
CA THR A 29 4.85 14.02 -13.97
C THR A 29 4.66 15.36 -13.24
N VAL A 30 5.17 15.50 -12.01
CA VAL A 30 5.25 16.79 -11.30
C VAL A 30 6.17 17.76 -12.05
N ARG A 31 7.34 17.31 -12.51
CA ARG A 31 8.26 18.15 -13.29
C ARG A 31 7.64 18.64 -14.60
N LEU A 32 6.75 17.84 -15.20
CA LEU A 32 6.00 18.22 -16.40
C LEU A 32 4.79 19.11 -16.10
N GLY A 33 4.50 19.42 -14.84
CA GLY A 33 3.39 20.27 -14.42
C GLY A 33 2.02 19.62 -14.58
N GLN A 34 1.95 18.28 -14.60
CA GLN A 34 0.68 17.57 -14.74
C GLN A 34 -0.14 17.57 -13.44
N HIS A 35 0.54 17.56 -12.29
CA HIS A 35 -0.04 17.64 -10.95
C HIS A 35 1.02 18.01 -9.90
N ASP A 36 0.61 18.17 -8.65
CA ASP A 36 1.43 18.44 -7.47
C ASP A 36 1.43 17.28 -6.46
N LEU A 37 0.84 16.13 -6.82
CA LEU A 37 0.75 14.95 -5.96
C LEU A 37 2.12 14.43 -5.52
N THR A 38 2.23 14.20 -4.22
CA THR A 38 3.37 13.52 -3.59
C THR A 38 3.14 12.03 -3.44
N GLU A 39 4.22 11.27 -3.28
CA GLU A 39 4.13 9.82 -3.08
C GLU A 39 3.42 9.45 -1.77
N LYS A 40 3.60 10.28 -0.73
CA LYS A 40 2.86 10.18 0.53
C LYS A 40 1.36 10.34 0.32
N GLU A 41 0.95 11.36 -0.43
CA GLU A 41 -0.47 11.56 -0.73
C GLU A 41 -1.00 10.35 -1.49
N VAL A 42 -0.35 9.91 -2.57
CA VAL A 42 -0.77 8.70 -3.31
C VAL A 42 -0.92 7.49 -2.39
N HIS A 43 0.02 7.29 -1.46
CA HIS A 43 -0.07 6.21 -0.46
C HIS A 43 -1.31 6.35 0.44
N ASP A 44 -1.58 7.54 0.96
CA ASP A 44 -2.67 7.80 1.90
C ASP A 44 -4.05 7.77 1.23
N ILE A 45 -4.22 8.44 0.08
CA ILE A 45 -5.51 8.51 -0.62
C ILE A 45 -5.83 7.26 -1.41
N TRP A 46 -4.84 6.49 -1.85
CA TRP A 46 -5.08 5.36 -2.76
C TRP A 46 -4.64 4.01 -2.20
N ILE A 47 -3.38 3.86 -1.79
CA ILE A 47 -2.83 2.57 -1.38
C ILE A 47 -3.48 2.07 -0.09
N LYS A 48 -3.47 2.87 0.98
CA LYS A 48 -4.11 2.52 2.26
C LYS A 48 -5.59 2.20 2.07
N LYS A 49 -6.33 3.05 1.34
CA LYS A 49 -7.76 2.83 1.07
C LYS A 49 -8.00 1.52 0.30
N ARG A 50 -7.19 1.23 -0.71
CA ARG A 50 -7.33 0.03 -1.53
C ARG A 50 -7.07 -1.24 -0.72
N PHE A 51 -6.03 -1.26 0.10
CA PHE A 51 -5.73 -2.41 0.95
C PHE A 51 -6.77 -2.60 2.05
N ASN A 52 -7.29 -1.54 2.66
CA ASN A 52 -8.40 -1.65 3.60
C ASN A 52 -9.68 -2.21 2.96
N ALA A 53 -10.01 -1.80 1.72
CA ALA A 53 -11.14 -2.37 1.00
C ALA A 53 -10.96 -3.87 0.72
N PHE A 54 -9.75 -4.32 0.37
CA PHE A 54 -9.46 -5.75 0.23
C PHE A 54 -9.53 -6.49 1.57
N ALA A 55 -9.04 -5.88 2.65
CA ALA A 55 -9.06 -6.41 3.99
C ALA A 55 -10.49 -6.67 4.48
N GLU A 56 -11.41 -5.73 4.21
CA GLU A 56 -12.83 -5.85 4.52
C GLU A 56 -13.48 -7.03 3.79
N VAL A 57 -13.19 -7.20 2.49
CA VAL A 57 -13.73 -8.32 1.70
C VAL A 57 -13.18 -9.67 2.15
N ILE A 58 -11.90 -9.74 2.53
CA ILE A 58 -11.22 -10.97 2.96
C ILE A 58 -11.50 -11.28 4.43
N GLY A 59 -12.01 -10.32 5.21
CA GLY A 59 -12.26 -10.48 6.64
C GLY A 59 -10.98 -10.53 7.46
N VAL A 60 -10.01 -9.67 7.16
CA VAL A 60 -8.73 -9.58 7.89
C VAL A 60 -8.51 -8.13 8.32
N GLU A 61 -7.95 -7.93 9.51
CA GLU A 61 -7.48 -6.63 9.96
C GLU A 61 -6.04 -6.42 9.49
N LEU A 62 -5.78 -5.33 8.78
CA LEU A 62 -4.45 -4.96 8.29
C LEU A 62 -3.92 -3.73 9.03
N GLU A 63 -2.66 -3.79 9.44
CA GLU A 63 -1.86 -2.63 9.83
C GLU A 63 -1.00 -2.24 8.64
N ILE A 64 -1.12 -0.99 8.19
CA ILE A 64 -0.40 -0.46 7.02
C ILE A 64 0.49 0.68 7.52
N SER A 65 1.80 0.58 7.27
CA SER A 65 2.74 1.63 7.67
C SER A 65 2.53 2.91 6.86
N ASP A 66 3.05 4.02 7.38
CA ASP A 66 3.35 5.19 6.55
C ASP A 66 4.48 4.85 5.57
N ILE A 67 4.60 5.66 4.51
CA ILE A 67 5.71 5.54 3.57
C ILE A 67 6.99 6.08 4.21
N GLY A 68 8.04 5.28 4.19
CA GLY A 68 9.38 5.68 4.63
C GLY A 68 10.02 6.71 3.69
N GLU A 69 11.10 7.35 4.13
CA GLU A 69 11.87 8.31 3.31
C GLU A 69 12.50 7.66 2.07
N ASP A 70 12.74 6.35 2.13
CA ASP A 70 13.22 5.50 1.05
C ASP A 70 12.09 4.94 0.15
N GLY A 71 10.85 5.36 0.39
CA GLY A 71 9.67 4.85 -0.30
C GLY A 71 9.20 3.49 0.19
N MET A 72 9.77 2.93 1.26
CA MET A 72 9.36 1.63 1.80
C MET A 72 8.00 1.71 2.50
N VAL A 73 7.19 0.69 2.25
CA VAL A 73 5.87 0.49 2.85
C VAL A 73 5.80 -0.92 3.40
N SER A 74 5.15 -1.11 4.54
CA SER A 74 4.82 -2.42 5.07
C SER A 74 3.31 -2.60 5.30
N ILE A 75 2.86 -3.84 5.15
CA ILE A 75 1.54 -4.30 5.55
C ILE A 75 1.69 -5.53 6.41
N LYS A 76 0.97 -5.55 7.52
CA LYS A 76 0.90 -6.69 8.42
C LYS A 76 -0.55 -7.10 8.64
N ALA A 77 -0.85 -8.39 8.48
CA ALA A 77 -2.12 -8.94 8.93
C ALA A 77 -2.07 -9.13 10.45
N VAL A 78 -2.99 -8.49 11.17
CA VAL A 78 -3.00 -8.47 12.64
C VAL A 78 -3.88 -9.59 13.18
N LYS A 79 -5.12 -9.72 12.67
CA LYS A 79 -6.09 -10.75 13.09
C LYS A 79 -7.07 -11.08 11.95
N PRO A 80 -7.58 -12.32 11.88
CA PRO A 80 -8.82 -12.59 11.17
C PRO A 80 -9.94 -11.81 11.86
N ILE A 81 -10.67 -10.99 11.10
CA ILE A 81 -12.00 -10.52 11.53
C ILE A 81 -12.86 -11.77 11.45
N SER A 82 -13.25 -12.34 12.60
CA SER A 82 -14.14 -13.49 12.59
C SER A 82 -15.38 -13.12 11.78
N MET A 83 -15.59 -13.80 10.65
CA MET A 83 -16.82 -13.66 9.88
C MET A 83 -17.95 -14.32 10.67
N ALA A 84 -18.42 -13.62 11.70
CA ALA A 84 -19.73 -13.83 12.29
C ALA A 84 -20.67 -12.80 11.66
N ARG A 85 -21.03 -12.98 10.39
CA ARG A 85 -22.28 -12.45 9.84
C ARG A 85 -22.95 -13.53 8.99
N GLN A 86 -24.23 -13.71 9.36
CA GLN A 86 -25.21 -14.73 8.99
C GLN A 86 -25.51 -14.79 7.49
#